data_AF-A0A8J4SUY6-F1
#
_entry.id   AF-A0A8J4SUY6-F1
#
_cell.length_a   1.000
_cell.length_b   1.000
_cell.length_c   1.000
_cell.angle_alpha   90.00
_cell.angle_beta   90.00
_cell.angle_gamma   90.00
#
_symmetry.space_group_name_H-M   'P 1'
#
loop_
_entity.id
_entity.type
_entity.pdbx_description
1 polymer ?
#
loop_
_entity_poly.entity_id
_entity_poly.type
_entity_poly.pdbx_seq_one_letter_code
_entity_poly.pdbx_strand_id
1 'polypeptide(L)'
;MFTFSQGSACTALLVAVFSRKLEMTKAEKHVLHFMEANKITKRVKYCAANVLRETWLLYKNAKLAPTFNPNRVRLHQRKFLQAIYR
;
A
#
# COMPACT_ATOMS: atom_id res chain seq x y z
N MET A 1 1.33 -50.90 7.22
CA MET A 1 0.25 -50.00 7.70
C MET A 1 0.69 -49.04 8.83
N PHE A 2 1.80 -49.28 9.54
CA PHE A 2 2.25 -48.44 10.68
C PHE A 2 3.09 -47.20 10.32
N THR A 3 3.77 -47.17 9.16
CA THR A 3 4.63 -46.05 8.74
C THR A 3 3.85 -44.79 8.37
N PHE A 4 2.64 -44.93 7.80
CA PHE A 4 1.79 -43.81 7.41
C PHE A 4 1.28 -43.00 8.61
N SER A 5 0.98 -43.66 9.73
CA SER A 5 0.49 -43.01 10.96
C SER A 5 1.58 -42.25 11.72
N GLN A 6 2.83 -42.74 11.70
CA GLN A 6 3.96 -42.01 12.33
C GLN A 6 4.36 -40.78 11.52
N GLY A 7 4.35 -40.86 10.18
CA GLY A 7 4.69 -39.71 9.31
C GLY A 7 3.71 -38.54 9.45
N SER A 8 2.41 -38.81 9.56
CA SER A 8 1.40 -37.77 9.75
C SER A 8 1.47 -37.13 11.15
N ALA A 9 1.70 -37.94 12.20
CA ALA A 9 1.86 -37.44 13.56
C ALA A 9 3.08 -36.52 13.73
N CYS A 10 4.21 -36.87 13.09
CA CYS A 10 5.42 -36.06 13.11
C CYS A 10 5.22 -34.71 12.39
N THR A 11 4.50 -34.73 11.25
CA THR A 11 4.16 -33.51 10.50
C THR A 11 3.21 -32.60 11.30
N ALA A 12 2.21 -33.15 11.97
CA ALA A 12 1.29 -32.39 12.81
C ALA A 12 2.00 -31.70 13.99
N LEU A 13 2.94 -32.40 14.64
CA LEU A 13 3.77 -31.84 15.71
C LEU A 13 4.65 -30.70 15.23
N LEU A 14 5.31 -30.86 14.07
CA LEU A 14 6.12 -29.81 13.47
C LEU A 14 5.28 -28.57 13.17
N VAL A 15 4.13 -28.73 12.49
CA VAL A 15 3.22 -27.61 12.20
C VAL A 15 2.78 -26.91 13.48
N ALA A 16 2.42 -27.65 14.54
CA ALA A 16 2.02 -27.07 15.82
C ALA A 16 3.15 -26.28 16.52
N VAL A 17 4.41 -26.70 16.38
CA VAL A 17 5.56 -25.96 16.90
C VAL A 17 5.86 -24.72 16.07
N PHE A 18 5.84 -24.84 14.74
CA PHE A 18 6.08 -23.72 13.83
C PHE A 18 4.98 -22.65 13.95
N SER A 19 3.71 -23.03 14.06
CA SER A 19 2.62 -22.08 14.26
C SER A 19 2.82 -21.21 15.50
N ARG A 20 3.23 -21.81 16.64
CA ARG A 20 3.53 -21.06 17.88
C ARG A 20 4.75 -20.14 17.77
N LYS A 21 5.70 -20.45 16.89
CA LYS A 21 6.86 -19.61 16.61
C LYS A 21 6.55 -18.48 15.62
N LEU A 22 5.55 -18.66 14.76
CA LEU A 22 5.06 -17.65 13.81
C LEU A 22 3.99 -16.73 14.42
N GLU A 23 3.38 -17.15 15.52
CA GLU A 23 2.49 -16.31 16.32
C GLU A 23 3.26 -15.11 16.89
N MET A 24 3.06 -13.98 16.22
CA MET A 24 3.66 -12.72 16.64
C MET A 24 3.26 -12.36 18.06
N THR A 25 4.25 -11.99 18.87
CA THR A 25 4.04 -11.52 20.24
C THR A 25 3.23 -10.22 20.25
N LYS A 26 2.59 -9.92 21.38
CA LYS A 26 1.79 -8.68 21.55
C LYS A 26 2.62 -7.41 21.27
N ALA A 27 3.90 -7.41 21.62
CA ALA A 27 4.83 -6.32 21.36
C ALA A 27 5.13 -6.15 19.87
N GLU A 28 5.42 -7.25 19.17
CA GLU A 28 5.69 -7.22 17.72
C GLU A 28 4.47 -6.75 16.92
N LYS A 29 3.27 -7.22 17.28
CA LYS A 29 2.01 -6.74 16.67
C LYS A 29 1.84 -5.24 16.84
N HIS A 30 2.11 -4.71 18.03
CA HIS A 30 2.00 -3.28 18.30
C HIS A 30 3.00 -2.45 17.47
N VAL A 31 4.25 -2.90 17.37
CA VAL A 31 5.27 -2.24 16.56
C VAL A 31 4.93 -2.30 15.07
N LEU A 32 4.47 -3.46 14.57
CA LEU A 32 4.06 -3.59 13.16
C LEU A 32 2.85 -2.73 12.84
N HIS A 33 1.85 -2.72 13.70
CA HIS A 33 0.67 -1.86 13.54
C HIS A 33 1.06 -0.38 13.51
N PHE A 34 1.97 0.04 14.40
CA PHE A 34 2.51 1.40 14.38
C PHE A 34 3.28 1.72 13.09
N MET A 35 4.10 0.79 12.62
CA MET A 35 4.85 0.96 11.37
C MET A 35 3.90 1.05 10.16
N GLU A 36 2.88 0.21 10.10
CA GLU A 36 1.86 0.21 9.05
C GLU A 36 1.04 1.51 9.07
N ALA A 37 0.55 1.92 10.25
CA ALA A 37 -0.16 3.19 10.42
C ALA A 37 0.68 4.38 9.94
N ASN A 38 1.97 4.45 10.30
CA ASN A 38 2.87 5.49 9.82
C ASN A 38 3.06 5.48 8.30
N LYS A 39 3.17 4.29 7.69
CA LYS A 39 3.27 4.17 6.22
C LYS A 39 1.99 4.68 5.55
N ILE A 40 0.83 4.29 6.05
CA ILE A 40 -0.48 4.72 5.53
C ILE A 40 -0.60 6.24 5.66
N THR A 41 -0.34 6.82 6.84
CA THR A 41 -0.43 8.27 7.05
C THR A 41 0.52 9.04 6.14
N LYS A 42 1.76 8.57 5.95
CA LYS A 42 2.70 9.19 5.00
C LYS A 42 2.18 9.13 3.56
N ARG A 43 1.63 7.98 3.15
CA ARG A 43 1.08 7.79 1.80
C ARG A 43 -0.11 8.70 1.55
N VAL A 44 -1.04 8.82 2.50
CA VAL A 44 -2.21 9.71 2.41
C VAL A 44 -1.77 11.17 2.25
N LYS A 45 -0.83 11.64 3.09
CA LYS A 45 -0.28 13.00 2.99
C LYS A 45 0.36 13.26 1.61
N TYR A 46 1.13 12.30 1.11
CA TYR A 46 1.76 12.40 -0.21
C TYR A 46 0.74 12.43 -1.35
N CYS A 47 -0.28 11.57 -1.31
CA CYS A 47 -1.34 11.54 -2.32
C CYS A 47 -2.14 12.85 -2.31
N ALA A 48 -2.53 13.35 -1.13
CA ALA A 48 -3.22 14.64 -1.00
C ALA A 48 -2.39 15.81 -1.58
N ALA A 49 -1.09 15.86 -1.31
CA ALA A 49 -0.21 16.87 -1.88
C ALA A 49 -0.13 16.79 -3.42
N ASN A 50 -0.09 15.57 -3.97
CA ASN A 50 -0.08 15.36 -5.41
C ASN A 50 -1.41 15.73 -6.06
N VAL A 51 -2.55 15.41 -5.42
CA VAL A 51 -3.88 15.84 -5.87
C VAL A 51 -3.91 17.36 -6.02
N LEU A 52 -3.51 18.10 -4.98
CA LEU A 52 -3.45 19.57 -5.02
C LEU A 52 -2.51 20.10 -6.12
N ARG A 53 -1.32 19.51 -6.25
CA ARG A 53 -0.34 19.89 -7.28
C ARG A 53 -0.88 19.69 -8.69
N GLU A 54 -1.48 18.53 -8.97
CA GLU A 54 -2.00 18.21 -10.29
C GLU A 54 -3.27 19.04 -10.61
N THR A 55 -4.15 19.32 -9.63
CA THR A 55 -5.27 20.27 -9.81
C THR A 55 -4.78 21.66 -10.17
N TRP A 56 -3.74 22.16 -9.48
CA TRP A 56 -3.17 23.47 -9.79
C TRP A 56 -2.54 23.51 -11.19
N LEU A 57 -1.77 22.48 -11.55
CA LEU A 57 -1.15 22.39 -12.87
C LEU A 57 -2.19 22.23 -13.98
N LEU A 58 -3.29 21.51 -13.73
CA LEU A 58 -4.42 21.44 -14.65
C LEU A 58 -5.04 22.82 -14.87
N TYR A 59 -5.33 23.56 -13.79
CA TYR A 59 -5.86 24.93 -13.86
C TYR A 59 -4.91 25.85 -14.62
N LYS A 60 -3.61 25.80 -14.32
CA LYS A 60 -2.59 26.61 -14.99
C LYS A 60 -2.55 26.34 -16.50
N ASN A 61 -2.48 25.08 -16.91
CA ASN A 61 -2.35 24.72 -18.33
C ASN A 61 -3.68 24.87 -19.10
N ALA A 62 -4.83 24.75 -18.44
CA ALA A 62 -6.13 24.87 -19.08
C ALA A 62 -6.62 26.32 -19.18
N LYS A 63 -6.32 27.17 -18.19
CA LYS A 63 -6.93 28.52 -18.06
C LYS A 63 -5.93 29.68 -18.06
N LEU A 64 -4.70 29.47 -17.61
CA LEU A 64 -3.69 30.54 -17.48
C LEU A 64 -2.61 30.51 -18.58
N ALA A 65 -2.55 29.44 -19.38
CA ALA A 65 -1.55 29.31 -20.43
C ALA A 65 -2.00 30.09 -21.70
N PRO A 66 -1.08 30.83 -22.34
CA PRO A 66 -1.39 31.60 -23.56
C PRO A 66 -1.71 30.70 -24.77
N THR A 67 -1.25 29.44 -24.75
CA THR A 67 -1.58 28.42 -25.76
C THR A 67 -2.14 27.17 -25.07
N PHE A 68 -3.33 26.74 -25.50
CA PHE A 68 -3.98 25.56 -24.98
C PHE A 68 -3.32 24.30 -25.54
N ASN A 69 -2.62 23.53 -24.69
CA ASN A 69 -1.96 22.29 -25.10
C ASN A 69 -2.71 21.06 -24.55
N PRO A 70 -3.55 20.38 -25.37
CA PRO A 70 -4.39 19.28 -24.92
C PRO A 70 -3.60 18.06 -24.43
N ASN A 71 -2.37 17.86 -24.92
CA ASN A 71 -1.52 16.75 -24.49
C ASN A 71 -1.02 16.91 -23.05
N ARG A 72 -0.71 18.16 -22.64
CA ARG A 72 -0.26 18.45 -21.26
C ARG A 72 -1.41 18.38 -20.25
N VAL A 73 -2.61 18.79 -20.66
CA VAL A 73 -3.84 18.69 -19.86
C VAL A 73 -4.19 17.21 -19.63
N ARG A 74 -4.20 16.38 -20.67
CA ARG A 74 -4.44 14.92 -20.55
C ARG A 74 -3.42 14.22 -19.66
N LEU A 75 -2.16 14.63 -19.70
CA LEU A 75 -1.11 14.08 -18.84
C LEU A 75 -1.38 14.38 -17.35
N HIS A 76 -1.71 15.64 -17.01
CA HIS A 76 -2.01 16.03 -15.63
C HIS A 76 -3.34 15.43 -15.14
N GLN A 77 -4.35 15.30 -16.00
CA GLN A 77 -5.57 14.58 -15.66
C GLN A 77 -5.29 13.11 -15.30
N ARG A 78 -4.46 12.42 -16.09
CA ARG A 78 -4.06 11.04 -15.78
C ARG A 78 -3.33 10.94 -14.44
N LYS A 79 -2.38 11.86 -14.17
CA LYS A 79 -1.64 11.91 -12.91
C LYS A 79 -2.53 12.28 -11.71
N PHE A 80 -3.51 13.16 -11.93
CA PHE A 80 -4.52 13.52 -10.93
C PHE A 80 -5.39 12.32 -10.55
N LEU A 81 -5.92 11.60 -11.54
CA LEU A 81 -6.68 10.36 -11.29
C LEU A 81 -5.81 9.34 -10.55
N GLN A 82 -4.55 9.14 -10.97
CA GLN A 82 -3.62 8.27 -10.26
C GLN A 82 -3.34 8.72 -8.81
N ALA A 83 -3.39 10.01 -8.51
CA ALA A 83 -3.21 10.50 -7.14
C ALA A 83 -4.45 10.29 -6.26
N ILE A 84 -5.65 10.20 -6.85
CA ILE A 84 -6.91 9.91 -6.15
C ILE A 84 -7.07 8.41 -5.87
N TYR A 85 -6.73 7.56 -6.85
CA TYR A 85 -6.95 6.11 -6.76
C TYR A 85 -5.84 5.34 -6.04
N ARG A 86 -4.77 6.01 -5.57
CA ARG A 86 -3.60 5.38 -4.98
C ARG A 86 -3.68 5.34 -3.47
#